data_AF-A0A0F8YGG1-F1
#
_entry.id   AF-A0A0F8YGG1-F1
#
_cell.length_a   1.000
_cell.length_b   1.000
_cell.length_c   1.000
_cell.angle_alpha   90.00
_cell.angle_beta   90.00
_cell.angle_gamma   90.00
#
_symmetry.space_group_name_H-M   'P 1'
#
loop_
_entity.id
_entity.type
_entity.pdbx_description
1 polymer ?
#
loop_
_entity_poly.entity_id
_entity_poly.type
_entity_poly.pdbx_seq_one_letter_code
_entity_poly.pdbx_strand_id
1 'polypeptide(L)'
;MGAIGATNYDLLILDLFFNDGRVFSKEQINQLKRKANGGRRLVIAYMSIGEAENYRYYWKEEWASNPPSWLDEENPNWKGNYKVRYWDSNWQHIIYGNTDSYLQKIISAGFNGVYLDLVDAFEYYE
;
A
#
# COMPACT_ATOMS: atom_id res chain seq x y z
N MET A 1 -20.41 2.33 5.18
CA MET A 1 -19.58 3.49 4.79
C MET A 1 -19.66 4.51 5.91
N GLY A 2 -18.69 4.44 6.83
CA GLY A 2 -18.76 5.03 8.17
C GLY A 2 -18.50 6.55 8.22
N ALA A 3 -18.08 7.03 9.40
CA ALA A 3 -17.90 8.44 9.75
C ALA A 3 -17.08 9.27 8.73
N ILE A 4 -16.08 8.68 8.07
CA ILE A 4 -15.20 9.41 7.13
C ILE A 4 -15.95 9.87 5.87
N GLY A 5 -16.93 9.10 5.37
CA GLY A 5 -17.72 9.48 4.20
C GLY A 5 -18.54 10.76 4.43
N ALA A 6 -18.92 11.04 5.67
CA ALA A 6 -19.69 12.21 6.07
C ALA A 6 -18.84 13.48 6.31
N THR A 7 -17.53 13.40 6.08
CA THR A 7 -16.62 14.55 6.22
C THR A 7 -16.50 15.35 4.91
N ASN A 8 -15.89 16.54 4.97
CA ASN A 8 -15.64 17.40 3.82
C ASN A 8 -14.15 17.59 3.49
N TYR A 9 -13.26 16.74 4.03
CA TYR A 9 -11.83 16.77 3.70
C TYR A 9 -11.58 16.68 2.19
N ASP A 10 -10.64 17.49 1.68
CA ASP A 10 -10.26 17.54 0.27
C ASP A 10 -9.46 16.31 -0.19
N LEU A 11 -8.76 15.67 0.75
CA LEU A 11 -7.90 14.52 0.52
C LEU A 11 -8.10 13.50 1.63
N LEU A 12 -8.21 12.23 1.25
CA LEU A 12 -8.11 11.09 2.16
C LEU A 12 -6.91 10.25 1.73
N ILE A 13 -6.03 9.92 2.68
CA ILE A 13 -4.99 8.91 2.52
C ILE A 13 -5.46 7.69 3.31
N LEU A 14 -5.62 6.56 2.64
CA LEU A 14 -6.17 5.33 3.20
C LEU A 14 -5.33 4.14 2.75
N ASP A 15 -5.39 3.04 3.50
CA ASP A 15 -4.89 1.76 3.00
C ASP A 15 -5.84 1.17 1.92
N LEU A 16 -5.32 0.32 1.04
CA LEU A 16 -6.12 -0.48 0.11
C LEU A 16 -6.97 -1.54 0.85
N PHE A 17 -6.49 -1.99 2.00
CA PHE A 17 -7.07 -3.07 2.78
C PHE A 17 -7.77 -2.53 4.03
N PHE A 18 -8.87 -3.18 4.39
CA PHE A 18 -9.44 -3.08 5.74
C PHE A 18 -8.58 -3.88 6.73
N ASN A 19 -8.76 -3.62 8.02
CA ASN A 19 -8.05 -4.33 9.09
C ASN A 19 -8.26 -5.86 9.08
N ASP A 20 -9.33 -6.34 8.44
CA ASP A 20 -9.61 -7.77 8.26
C ASP A 20 -9.05 -8.36 6.94
N GLY A 21 -8.21 -7.61 6.23
CA GLY A 21 -7.56 -8.03 4.99
C GLY A 21 -8.42 -7.92 3.74
N ARG A 22 -9.68 -7.48 3.83
CA ARG A 22 -10.51 -7.26 2.63
C ARG A 22 -10.03 -6.03 1.86
N VAL A 23 -10.08 -6.10 0.54
CA VAL A 23 -9.75 -4.99 -0.36
C VAL A 23 -10.96 -4.07 -0.53
N PHE A 24 -10.74 -2.75 -0.55
CA PHE A 24 -11.78 -1.80 -0.94
C PHE A 24 -12.29 -2.06 -2.37
N SER A 25 -13.61 -2.13 -2.54
CA SER A 25 -14.22 -2.21 -3.87
C SER A 25 -14.17 -0.87 -4.59
N LYS A 26 -14.26 -0.91 -5.93
CA LYS A 26 -14.33 0.30 -6.76
C LYS A 26 -15.52 1.19 -6.42
N GLU A 27 -16.65 0.59 -6.08
CA GLU A 27 -17.87 1.29 -5.65
C GLU A 27 -17.62 1.99 -4.32
N GLN A 28 -16.91 1.34 -3.40
CA GLN A 28 -16.58 1.93 -2.11
C GLN A 28 -15.66 3.15 -2.29
N ILE A 29 -14.58 3.01 -3.05
CA ILE A 29 -13.68 4.14 -3.32
C ILE A 29 -14.41 5.28 -4.04
N ASN A 30 -15.29 4.97 -5.00
CA ASN A 30 -16.07 6.00 -5.71
C ASN A 30 -17.07 6.74 -4.82
N GLN A 31 -17.64 6.08 -3.81
CA GLN A 31 -18.48 6.71 -2.80
C GLN A 31 -17.63 7.64 -1.91
N LEU A 32 -16.44 7.21 -1.48
CA LEU A 32 -15.54 8.04 -0.67
C LEU A 32 -15.08 9.31 -1.39
N LYS A 33 -14.98 9.30 -2.73
CA LYS A 33 -14.66 10.50 -3.52
C LYS A 33 -15.74 11.60 -3.47
N ARG A 34 -16.92 11.33 -2.90
CA ARG A 34 -17.99 12.32 -2.69
C ARG A 34 -17.92 12.86 -1.25
N LYS A 35 -18.00 14.18 -1.12
CA LYS A 35 -18.08 14.89 0.17
C LYS A 35 -19.52 14.99 0.64
N ALA A 36 -19.72 15.19 1.95
CA ALA A 36 -21.06 15.41 2.50
C ALA A 36 -21.73 16.66 1.93
N ASN A 37 -20.95 17.70 1.61
CA ASN A 37 -21.44 18.92 0.97
C ASN A 37 -21.66 18.79 -0.56
N GLY A 38 -21.59 17.58 -1.13
CA GLY A 38 -21.77 17.34 -2.56
C GLY A 38 -20.52 17.57 -3.43
N GLY A 39 -19.45 18.12 -2.85
CA GLY A 39 -18.18 18.29 -3.54
C GLY A 39 -17.44 16.98 -3.82
N ARG A 40 -16.32 17.08 -4.55
CA ARG A 40 -15.40 15.95 -4.83
C ARG A 40 -14.16 16.07 -3.97
N ARG A 41 -13.57 14.93 -3.62
CA ARG A 41 -12.28 14.82 -2.91
C ARG A 41 -11.38 13.80 -3.61
N LEU A 42 -10.08 13.87 -3.33
CA LEU A 42 -9.11 12.86 -3.72
C LEU A 42 -9.08 11.73 -2.67
N VAL A 43 -8.95 10.49 -3.15
CA VAL A 43 -8.72 9.32 -2.31
C VAL A 43 -7.44 8.64 -2.80
N ILE A 44 -6.40 8.66 -1.97
CA ILE A 44 -5.04 8.22 -2.27
C ILE A 44 -4.71 7.00 -1.40
N ALA A 45 -4.11 5.98 -2.01
CA ALA A 45 -3.73 4.77 -1.30
C ALA A 45 -2.33 4.90 -0.70
N TYR A 46 -2.15 4.51 0.55
CA TYR A 46 -0.82 4.23 1.10
C TYR A 46 -0.19 3.04 0.38
N MET A 47 1.10 3.12 0.06
CA MET A 47 1.89 2.04 -0.52
C MET A 47 3.36 2.17 -0.09
N SER A 48 3.83 1.25 0.76
CA SER A 48 5.27 1.13 1.08
C SER A 48 6.03 0.64 -0.14
N ILE A 49 7.13 1.33 -0.48
CA ILE A 49 8.04 0.91 -1.56
C ILE A 49 9.43 0.52 -1.06
N GLY A 50 9.75 0.84 0.20
CA GLY A 50 11.04 0.61 0.84
C GLY A 50 11.05 -0.48 1.91
N GLU A 51 9.89 -1.05 2.26
CA GLU A 51 9.75 -2.22 3.15
C GLU A 51 8.66 -3.17 2.67
N ALA A 52 8.87 -4.47 2.87
CA ALA A 52 7.87 -5.52 2.73
C ALA A 52 7.13 -5.73 4.06
N GLU A 53 5.81 -5.86 4.00
CA GLU A 53 4.94 -6.01 5.17
C GLU A 53 4.39 -7.44 5.21
N ASN A 54 4.65 -8.18 6.28
CA ASN A 54 4.32 -9.61 6.36
C ASN A 54 2.82 -9.95 6.43
N TYR A 55 1.98 -8.95 6.65
CA TYR A 55 0.52 -9.04 6.63
C TYR A 55 -0.08 -8.71 5.26
N ARG A 56 0.75 -8.42 4.23
CA ARG A 56 0.27 -8.15 2.87
C ARG A 56 0.09 -9.44 2.08
N TYR A 57 -0.80 -9.37 1.09
CA TYR A 57 -1.13 -10.48 0.19
C TYR A 57 0.07 -11.07 -0.58
N TYR A 58 1.13 -10.28 -0.79
CA TYR A 58 2.31 -10.72 -1.54
C TYR A 58 3.29 -11.49 -0.66
N TRP A 59 3.18 -11.38 0.67
CA TRP A 59 4.06 -12.06 1.59
C TRP A 59 3.87 -13.56 1.47
N LYS A 60 4.98 -14.30 1.47
CA LYS A 60 4.97 -15.76 1.47
C LYS A 60 5.57 -16.26 2.77
N GLU A 61 4.91 -17.22 3.40
CA GLU A 61 5.34 -17.77 4.69
C GLU A 61 6.78 -18.31 4.64
N GLU A 62 7.21 -18.85 3.49
CA GLU A 62 8.59 -19.35 3.34
C GLU A 62 9.66 -18.26 3.54
N TRP A 63 9.36 -16.98 3.30
CA TRP A 63 10.32 -15.89 3.43
C TRP A 63 10.83 -15.71 4.86
N ALA A 64 10.07 -16.14 5.87
CA ALA A 64 10.51 -16.09 7.26
C ALA A 64 11.70 -17.03 7.57
N SER A 65 11.85 -18.10 6.79
CA SER A 65 12.93 -19.10 6.98
C SER A 65 13.92 -19.15 5.82
N ASN A 66 13.50 -18.70 4.65
CA ASN A 66 14.28 -18.68 3.42
C ASN A 66 13.94 -17.38 2.66
N PRO A 67 14.42 -16.23 3.16
CA PRO A 67 14.10 -14.93 2.56
C PRO A 67 14.68 -14.83 1.15
N PRO A 68 13.95 -14.24 0.19
CA PRO A 68 14.53 -13.89 -1.10
C PRO A 68 15.67 -12.89 -0.91
N SER A 69 16.61 -12.84 -1.85
CA SER A 69 17.83 -12.03 -1.74
C SER A 69 17.60 -10.52 -1.60
N TRP A 70 16.39 -10.04 -1.90
CA TRP A 70 16.01 -8.64 -1.77
C TRP A 70 15.35 -8.30 -0.44
N LEU A 71 15.03 -9.28 0.40
CA LEU A 71 14.40 -9.11 1.70
C LEU A 71 15.46 -9.18 2.80
N ASP A 72 15.65 -8.09 3.53
CA ASP A 72 16.61 -7.98 4.63
C ASP A 72 15.87 -7.95 5.99
N GLU A 73 16.49 -7.36 7.02
CA GLU A 73 16.05 -7.47 8.41
C GLU A 73 14.70 -6.79 8.71
N GLU A 74 14.02 -7.29 9.75
CA GLU A 74 12.82 -6.65 10.28
C GLU A 74 13.17 -5.29 10.88
N ASN A 75 12.35 -4.28 10.58
CA ASN A 75 12.48 -2.96 11.14
C ASN A 75 12.19 -3.00 12.66
N PRO A 76 13.15 -2.68 13.54
CA PRO A 76 12.97 -2.80 14.99
C PRO A 76 11.90 -1.84 15.54
N ASN A 77 11.58 -0.77 14.81
CA ASN A 77 10.56 0.20 15.19
C ASN A 77 9.16 -0.18 14.67
N TRP A 78 9.08 -1.07 13.68
CA TRP A 78 7.85 -1.40 12.96
C TRP A 78 7.73 -2.90 12.76
N LYS A 79 7.24 -3.58 13.80
CA LYS A 79 7.03 -5.02 13.78
C LYS A 79 6.23 -5.47 12.56
N GLY A 80 6.72 -6.49 11.88
CA GLY A 80 6.15 -7.06 10.66
C GLY A 80 6.55 -6.34 9.37
N ASN A 81 7.36 -5.29 9.44
CA ASN A 81 7.92 -4.61 8.27
C ASN A 81 9.39 -4.98 8.12
N TYR A 82 9.84 -5.26 6.91
CA TYR A 82 11.17 -5.78 6.61
C TYR A 82 11.83 -4.92 5.54
N LYS A 83 13.09 -4.53 5.74
CA LYS A 83 13.85 -3.76 4.74
C LYS A 83 13.93 -4.52 3.44
N VAL A 84 13.79 -3.81 2.32
CA VAL A 84 13.93 -4.41 0.99
C VAL A 84 14.92 -3.64 0.14
N ARG A 85 15.70 -4.38 -0.65
CA ARG A 85 16.55 -3.82 -1.70
C ARG A 85 15.65 -3.32 -2.81
N TYR A 86 15.19 -2.07 -2.68
CA TYR A 86 14.14 -1.50 -3.52
C TYR A 86 14.50 -1.44 -5.02
N TRP A 87 15.78 -1.56 -5.35
CA TRP A 87 16.28 -1.64 -6.73
C TRP A 87 16.20 -3.06 -7.34
N ASP A 88 15.93 -4.10 -6.55
CA ASP A 88 15.81 -5.47 -7.05
C ASP A 88 14.54 -5.62 -7.90
N SER A 89 14.69 -6.23 -9.08
CA SER A 89 13.59 -6.35 -10.05
C SER A 89 12.45 -7.25 -9.57
N ASN A 90 12.72 -8.21 -8.68
CA ASN A 90 11.67 -9.08 -8.14
C ASN A 90 10.79 -8.31 -7.15
N TRP A 91 11.39 -7.45 -6.32
CA TRP A 91 10.62 -6.53 -5.47
C TRP A 91 9.81 -5.54 -6.30
N GLN A 92 10.43 -4.93 -7.32
CA GLN A 92 9.73 -4.01 -8.22
C GLN A 92 8.54 -4.66 -8.91
N HIS A 93 8.63 -5.94 -9.32
CA HIS A 93 7.50 -6.69 -9.88
C HIS A 93 6.36 -6.91 -8.88
N ILE A 94 6.62 -6.99 -7.59
CA ILE A 94 5.56 -7.01 -6.57
C ILE A 94 4.86 -5.66 -6.52
N ILE A 95 5.60 -4.56 -6.61
CA ILE A 95 5.07 -3.20 -6.47
C ILE A 95 4.35 -2.72 -7.73
N TYR A 96 4.91 -2.91 -8.93
CA TYR A 96 4.36 -2.36 -10.17
C TYR A 96 4.70 -3.16 -11.44
N GLY A 97 4.19 -2.70 -12.58
CA GLY A 97 4.63 -3.14 -13.92
C GLY A 97 3.90 -4.35 -14.49
N ASN A 98 2.96 -4.96 -13.76
CA ASN A 98 2.19 -6.11 -14.21
C ASN A 98 0.78 -6.16 -13.58
N THR A 99 -0.05 -7.09 -14.05
CA THR A 99 -1.47 -7.21 -13.66
C THR A 99 -1.70 -7.64 -12.21
N ASP A 100 -0.70 -8.29 -11.60
CA ASP A 100 -0.79 -8.84 -10.24
C ASP A 100 -0.14 -7.93 -9.19
N SER A 101 0.55 -6.88 -9.65
CA SER A 101 1.27 -5.93 -8.81
C SER A 101 0.38 -5.12 -7.87
N TYR A 102 0.97 -4.60 -6.80
CA TYR A 102 0.26 -3.84 -5.78
C TYR A 102 -0.36 -2.58 -6.38
N LEU A 103 0.40 -1.82 -7.16
CA LEU A 103 -0.11 -0.64 -7.86
C LEU A 103 -1.30 -0.99 -8.77
N GLN A 104 -1.27 -2.12 -9.47
CA GLN A 104 -2.40 -2.53 -10.30
C GLN A 104 -3.65 -2.82 -9.46
N LYS A 105 -3.53 -3.45 -8.29
CA LYS A 105 -4.66 -3.67 -7.37
C LYS A 105 -5.27 -2.35 -6.90
N ILE A 106 -4.43 -1.36 -6.58
CA ILE A 106 -4.85 0.00 -6.18
C ILE A 106 -5.61 0.70 -7.33
N ILE A 107 -5.08 0.64 -8.56
CA ILE A 107 -5.71 1.18 -9.75
C ILE A 107 -7.07 0.53 -10.00
N SER A 108 -7.15 -0.80 -9.88
CA SER A 108 -8.38 -1.57 -10.07
C SER A 108 -9.46 -1.22 -9.02
N ALA A 109 -9.06 -0.98 -7.77
CA ALA A 109 -9.94 -0.46 -6.71
C ALA A 109 -10.37 1.01 -6.96
N GLY A 110 -9.77 1.70 -7.93
CA GLY A 110 -10.19 3.01 -8.37
C GLY A 110 -9.71 4.15 -7.49
N PHE A 111 -8.60 4.00 -6.76
CA PHE A 111 -7.95 5.14 -6.09
C PHE A 111 -7.51 6.21 -7.11
N ASN A 112 -7.34 7.46 -6.65
CA ASN A 112 -6.86 8.56 -7.48
C ASN A 112 -5.33 8.58 -7.66
N GLY A 113 -4.60 7.89 -6.80
CA GLY A 113 -3.15 7.85 -6.78
C GLY A 113 -2.63 7.11 -5.56
N VAL A 114 -1.31 7.17 -5.34
CA VAL A 114 -0.62 6.54 -4.22
C VAL A 114 0.22 7.54 -3.45
N TYR A 115 0.30 7.35 -2.13
CA TYR A 115 1.29 7.95 -1.25
C TYR A 115 2.41 6.92 -1.09
N LEU A 116 3.60 7.25 -1.57
CA LEU A 116 4.76 6.37 -1.53
C LEU A 116 5.44 6.53 -0.17
N ASP A 117 5.42 5.47 0.63
CA ASP A 117 6.14 5.44 1.91
C ASP A 117 7.50 4.76 1.79
N LEU A 118 8.40 5.14 2.69
CA LEU A 118 9.79 4.71 2.76
C LEU A 118 10.63 5.02 1.52
N VAL A 119 10.43 6.23 1.01
CA VAL A 119 11.32 6.83 0.01
C VAL A 119 12.73 7.07 0.55
N ASP A 120 12.89 7.14 1.87
CA ASP A 120 14.15 7.27 2.61
C ASP A 120 14.89 5.94 2.81
N ALA A 121 14.37 4.82 2.27
CA ALA A 121 15.04 3.52 2.36
C ALA A 121 16.47 3.53 1.79
N PHE A 122 16.83 4.50 0.93
CA PHE A 122 18.21 4.67 0.48
C PHE A 122 19.18 4.98 1.64
N GLU A 123 18.75 5.68 2.69
CA GLU A 123 19.59 5.99 3.87
C GLU A 123 19.99 4.74 4.66
N TYR A 124 19.29 3.62 4.48
CA TYR A 124 19.66 2.35 5.10
C TYR A 124 20.75 1.61 4.32
N TYR A 125 20.82 1.83 3.00
CA TYR A 125 21.69 1.06 2.10
C TYR A 125 22.92 1.82 1.60
N GLU A 126 22.99 3.12 1.82
CA GLU A 126 24.11 4.01 1.47
C GLU A 126 24.81 4.55 2.73
#